data_AF-A0A7S1M3J5-F1
#
_entry.id   AF-A0A7S1M3J5-F1
#
_cell.length_a   1.000
_cell.length_b   1.000
_cell.length_c   1.000
_cell.angle_alpha   90.00
_cell.angle_beta   90.00
_cell.angle_gamma   90.00
#
_symmetry.space_group_name_H-M   'P 1'
#
loop_
_entity.id
_entity.type
_entity.pdbx_description
1 polymer ?
#
loop_
_entity_poly.entity_id
_entity_poly.type
_entity_poly.pdbx_seq_one_letter_code
_entity_poly.pdbx_strand_id
1 'polypeptide(L)'
;KHQWLKCALWKSEMVGPRSVVPPVLAGATSATVCLRAGGARAALLYDRCRHAARMARGGVLVRDPLSTWGATASMGTRQLLDAVDRAERARTSANGVLWERLSCRAQALAPDLTARELCRALFGFHRARYRDSSLLQAACDAVLTDRPGQGLTAHEAVLLLKALSKHGFVHVPTVDLLLGRSQEGIETLTVADISHLLAALVRLDVPQRLDETGPYPDLTAKLFLAAKAQLSTAYLPPADLTQLCVAAALLRPTQESSSFLAAVIARLKGAAMVTPPKDVVSRLLSAKAFDESLRGAAPGTPGVRPIASALGPDGLGEVCWAVASGLGRRAAELDPPTSVAACEALA
;
A
#
# COMPACT_ATOMS: atom_id res chain seq x y z
N LYS A 1 0.07 14.39 13.75
CA LYS A 1 -1.26 13.76 13.94
C LYS A 1 -1.61 12.72 12.86
N HIS A 2 -1.20 12.86 11.59
CA HIS A 2 -1.49 11.89 10.50
C HIS A 2 -0.57 10.64 10.42
N GLN A 3 0.31 10.40 11.39
CA GLN A 3 1.32 9.34 11.31
C GLN A 3 0.70 7.93 11.33
N TRP A 4 -0.46 7.77 11.97
CA TRP A 4 -1.17 6.49 12.02
C TRP A 4 -1.85 6.13 10.67
N LEU A 5 -2.36 7.12 9.93
CA LEU A 5 -2.89 6.93 8.56
C LEU A 5 -1.78 6.55 7.58
N LYS A 6 -0.62 7.22 7.65
CA LYS A 6 0.57 6.83 6.87
C LYS A 6 1.00 5.40 7.23
N CYS A 7 0.95 4.99 8.51
CA CYS A 7 1.19 3.61 8.94
C CYS A 7 0.15 2.59 8.40
N ALA A 8 -1.12 2.98 8.26
CA ALA A 8 -2.18 2.10 7.75
C ALA A 8 -1.94 1.72 6.27
N LEU A 9 -1.47 2.67 5.45
CA LEU A 9 -1.05 2.43 4.06
C LEU A 9 0.17 1.49 3.94
N TRP A 10 0.98 1.40 5.00
CA TRP A 10 2.16 0.53 5.06
C TRP A 10 1.83 -0.87 5.61
N LYS A 11 0.91 -0.97 6.59
CA LYS A 11 0.57 -2.24 7.25
C LYS A 11 -0.44 -3.11 6.50
N SER A 12 -1.27 -2.56 5.60
CA SER A 12 -2.31 -3.33 4.90
C SER A 12 -1.77 -4.41 3.94
N GLU A 13 -0.48 -4.38 3.61
CA GLU A 13 0.15 -5.37 2.71
C GLU A 13 1.26 -6.21 3.37
N MET A 14 1.52 -6.05 4.68
CA MET A 14 2.53 -6.84 5.41
C MET A 14 1.88 -7.82 6.39
N VAL A 15 1.41 -8.97 5.90
CA VAL A 15 1.03 -10.13 6.74
C VAL A 15 2.07 -11.25 6.57
N GLY A 16 2.95 -11.40 7.57
CA GLY A 16 4.00 -12.42 7.67
C GLY A 16 4.94 -12.14 8.85
N PRO A 17 5.51 -13.16 9.53
CA PRO A 17 5.66 -13.16 10.99
C PRO A 17 6.67 -12.15 11.51
N ARG A 18 6.32 -11.54 12.64
CA ARG A 18 7.16 -10.62 13.41
C ARG A 18 8.35 -11.38 14.01
N SER A 19 9.56 -10.87 13.76
CA SER A 19 10.74 -11.16 14.57
C SER A 19 11.31 -9.84 15.11
N VAL A 20 11.31 -9.75 16.44
CA VAL A 20 12.25 -9.06 17.35
C VAL A 20 12.62 -7.61 17.04
N VAL A 21 12.05 -6.70 17.83
CA VAL A 21 12.55 -5.33 18.04
C VAL A 21 13.27 -5.29 19.41
N PRO A 22 14.50 -4.74 19.53
CA PRO A 22 15.14 -4.53 20.83
C PRO A 22 14.61 -3.25 21.52
N PRO A 23 14.71 -3.12 22.85
CA PRO A 23 14.03 -2.07 23.59
C PRO A 23 14.84 -0.76 23.59
N VAL A 24 14.16 0.36 23.36
CA VAL A 24 14.59 1.68 23.82
C VAL A 24 13.69 2.06 25.00
N LEU A 25 14.33 2.36 26.13
CA LEU A 25 13.74 2.75 27.40
C LEU A 25 13.32 4.23 27.41
N ALA A 26 12.51 4.54 28.44
CA ALA A 26 11.93 5.83 28.85
C ALA A 26 10.59 6.18 28.17
N GLY A 27 9.47 6.36 28.87
CA GLY A 27 9.18 6.33 30.30
C GLY A 27 7.80 6.97 30.49
N ALA A 28 6.85 6.25 31.07
CA ALA A 28 5.69 6.78 31.81
C ALA A 28 4.82 5.60 32.30
N THR A 29 4.82 5.48 33.61
CA THR A 29 4.00 4.67 34.52
C THR A 29 2.51 4.56 34.16
N SER A 30 1.96 3.34 34.12
CA SER A 30 1.17 2.74 35.22
C SER A 30 0.29 1.58 34.71
N ALA A 31 0.02 0.62 35.61
CA ALA A 31 -0.86 -0.56 35.49
C ALA A 31 -0.30 -1.83 34.81
N THR A 32 0.63 -2.49 35.52
CA THR A 32 0.95 -3.92 35.32
C THR A 32 0.79 -4.66 36.64
N VAL A 33 -0.35 -5.33 36.87
CA VAL A 33 -0.47 -6.43 37.84
C VAL A 33 -1.47 -7.46 37.30
N CYS A 34 -1.13 -8.75 37.45
CA CYS A 34 -1.89 -9.96 37.15
C CYS A 34 -1.85 -10.52 35.71
N LEU A 35 -0.85 -11.38 35.44
CA LEU A 35 -1.02 -12.78 35.01
C LEU A 35 0.34 -13.38 34.60
N ARG A 36 1.11 -13.85 35.60
CA ARG A 36 2.22 -14.79 35.42
C ARG A 36 1.95 -16.01 36.28
N ALA A 37 1.37 -17.06 35.67
CA ALA A 37 1.56 -18.45 36.07
C ALA A 37 0.85 -19.35 35.02
N GLY A 38 1.61 -20.11 34.22
CA GLY A 38 1.03 -21.18 33.39
C GLY A 38 1.72 -21.52 32.07
N GLY A 39 2.59 -20.65 31.52
CA GLY A 39 3.08 -20.81 30.14
C GLY A 39 4.34 -21.67 29.92
N ALA A 40 5.09 -22.02 30.96
CA ALA A 40 6.46 -22.53 30.79
C ALA A 40 6.57 -24.05 30.51
N ARG A 41 5.49 -24.82 30.60
CA ARG A 41 5.51 -26.29 30.36
C ARG A 41 4.98 -26.74 28.99
N ALA A 42 4.22 -25.90 28.28
CA ALA A 42 3.69 -26.23 26.95
C ALA A 42 4.69 -26.00 25.81
N ALA A 43 5.65 -25.07 25.97
CA ALA A 43 6.62 -24.72 24.94
C ALA A 43 7.69 -25.80 24.69
N LEU A 44 8.05 -26.60 25.71
CA LEU A 44 9.10 -27.62 25.58
C LEU A 44 8.63 -28.92 24.92
N LEU A 45 7.33 -29.21 24.90
CA LEU A 45 6.77 -30.40 24.24
C LEU A 45 6.50 -30.16 22.75
N TYR A 46 6.26 -28.92 22.33
CA TYR A 46 6.00 -28.58 20.93
C TYR A 46 7.27 -28.62 20.05
N ASP A 47 8.45 -28.32 20.61
CA ASP A 47 9.71 -28.32 19.86
C ASP A 47 10.31 -29.71 19.63
N ARG A 48 10.07 -30.67 20.54
CA ARG A 48 10.57 -32.05 20.37
C ARG A 48 9.83 -32.83 19.26
N CYS A 49 8.54 -32.57 19.05
CA CYS A 49 7.78 -33.22 17.97
C CYS A 49 8.13 -32.66 16.58
N ARG A 50 8.65 -31.43 16.48
CA ARG A 50 9.00 -30.81 15.18
C ARG A 50 10.33 -31.29 14.62
N HIS A 51 11.25 -31.76 15.47
CA HIS A 51 12.55 -32.29 15.05
C HIS A 51 12.49 -33.78 14.65
N ALA A 52 11.59 -34.56 15.24
CA ALA A 52 11.45 -35.99 14.92
C ALA A 52 10.80 -36.26 13.55
N ALA A 53 10.06 -35.30 12.98
CA ALA A 53 9.35 -35.46 11.70
C ALA A 53 10.19 -35.16 10.44
N ARG A 54 11.48 -34.79 10.56
CA ARG A 54 12.34 -34.42 9.40
C ARG A 54 13.29 -35.51 8.91
N MET A 55 13.35 -36.68 9.54
CA MET A 55 14.40 -37.69 9.27
C MET A 55 13.87 -39.01 8.69
N ALA A 56 12.86 -38.98 7.82
CA ALA A 56 12.46 -40.17 7.08
C ALA A 56 11.80 -39.82 5.74
N ARG A 57 12.61 -39.77 4.67
CA ARG A 57 12.38 -40.35 3.33
C ARG A 57 13.45 -39.85 2.38
N GLY A 58 14.22 -40.79 1.83
CA GLY A 58 15.16 -40.52 0.74
C GLY A 58 14.43 -39.94 -0.46
N GLY A 59 14.66 -38.66 -0.72
CA GLY A 59 14.29 -37.97 -1.93
C GLY A 59 15.56 -37.67 -2.72
N VAL A 60 15.48 -37.84 -4.03
CA VAL A 60 16.50 -37.45 -5.02
C VAL A 60 17.19 -36.15 -4.59
N LEU A 61 18.52 -36.14 -4.53
CA LEU A 61 19.34 -34.93 -4.39
C LEU A 61 19.09 -34.05 -5.62
N VAL A 62 18.00 -33.29 -5.61
CA VAL A 62 17.83 -32.14 -6.48
C VAL A 62 18.99 -31.22 -6.08
N ARG A 63 19.98 -31.08 -6.98
CA ARG A 63 21.07 -30.11 -6.83
C ARG A 63 20.48 -28.83 -6.26
N ASP A 64 21.05 -28.36 -5.16
CA ASP A 64 20.61 -27.13 -4.50
C ASP A 64 20.47 -26.04 -5.59
N PRO A 65 19.25 -25.55 -5.89
CA PRO A 65 19.05 -24.62 -7.00
C PRO A 65 19.89 -23.35 -6.83
N LEU A 66 20.32 -23.05 -5.61
CA LEU A 66 21.25 -21.96 -5.30
C LEU A 66 22.64 -22.16 -5.93
N SER A 67 23.13 -23.40 -6.04
CA SER A 67 24.43 -23.71 -6.66
C SER A 67 24.46 -23.45 -8.17
N THR A 68 23.30 -23.55 -8.84
CA THR A 68 23.14 -23.22 -10.27
C THR A 68 23.00 -21.73 -10.55
N TRP A 69 22.84 -20.88 -9.52
CA TRP A 69 22.68 -19.43 -9.68
C TRP A 69 24.01 -18.68 -9.70
N GLY A 70 25.14 -19.39 -9.73
CA GLY A 70 26.48 -18.81 -9.78
C GLY A 70 26.77 -17.94 -11.01
N ALA A 71 26.11 -18.19 -12.14
CA ALA A 71 26.33 -17.50 -13.42
C ALA A 71 25.19 -16.52 -13.77
N THR A 72 24.95 -15.50 -12.94
CA THR A 72 23.94 -14.47 -13.24
C THR A 72 24.32 -13.59 -14.45
N ALA A 73 25.62 -13.48 -14.75
CA ALA A 73 26.14 -12.63 -15.83
C ALA A 73 25.62 -13.02 -17.22
N SER A 74 25.34 -14.31 -17.47
CA SER A 74 24.84 -14.80 -18.76
C SER A 74 23.32 -14.87 -18.85
N MET A 75 22.58 -14.46 -17.81
CA MET A 75 21.13 -14.60 -17.78
C MET A 75 20.46 -13.62 -18.74
N GLY A 76 19.66 -14.10 -19.70
CA GLY A 76 18.77 -13.21 -20.47
C GLY A 76 17.63 -12.65 -19.61
N THR A 77 16.86 -11.68 -20.14
CA THR A 77 15.71 -11.05 -19.45
C THR A 77 14.76 -12.04 -18.79
N ARG A 78 14.28 -13.04 -19.55
CA ARG A 78 13.36 -14.07 -19.01
C ARG A 78 13.98 -14.86 -17.85
N GLN A 79 15.25 -15.25 -18.00
CA GLN A 79 15.97 -16.03 -16.97
C GLN A 79 16.17 -15.20 -15.70
N LEU A 80 16.48 -13.91 -15.82
CA LEU A 80 16.58 -13.00 -14.69
C LEU A 80 15.23 -12.90 -13.94
N LEU A 81 14.13 -12.63 -14.65
CA LEU A 81 12.81 -12.48 -14.03
C LEU A 81 12.35 -13.77 -13.33
N ASP A 82 12.58 -14.92 -13.97
CA ASP A 82 12.27 -16.22 -13.36
C ASP A 82 13.19 -16.57 -12.19
N ALA A 83 14.44 -16.09 -12.20
CA ALA A 83 15.35 -16.22 -11.06
C ALA A 83 14.89 -15.36 -9.88
N VAL A 84 14.51 -14.10 -10.11
CA VAL A 84 13.97 -13.19 -9.09
C VAL A 84 12.69 -13.78 -8.47
N ASP A 85 11.74 -14.25 -9.29
CA ASP A 85 10.50 -14.83 -8.79
C ASP A 85 10.74 -16.13 -7.97
N ARG A 86 11.66 -16.98 -8.42
CA ARG A 86 12.00 -18.21 -7.68
C ARG A 86 12.73 -17.91 -6.38
N ALA A 87 13.66 -16.97 -6.38
CA ALA A 87 14.37 -16.53 -5.18
C ALA A 87 13.40 -15.96 -4.13
N GLU A 88 12.46 -15.11 -4.57
CA GLU A 88 11.42 -14.53 -3.72
C GLU A 88 10.53 -15.62 -3.09
N ARG A 89 10.00 -16.55 -3.92
CA ARG A 89 9.15 -17.66 -3.42
C ARG A 89 9.88 -18.61 -2.49
N ALA A 90 11.17 -18.84 -2.74
CA ALA A 90 12.04 -19.63 -1.87
C ALA A 90 12.45 -18.88 -0.58
N ARG A 91 12.00 -17.64 -0.39
CA ARG A 91 12.27 -16.79 0.77
C ARG A 91 13.76 -16.59 1.05
N THR A 92 14.57 -16.49 0.00
CA THR A 92 16.03 -16.35 0.09
C THR A 92 16.49 -14.93 0.49
N SER A 93 15.62 -14.14 1.11
CA SER A 93 15.89 -12.74 1.55
C SER A 93 17.17 -12.59 2.39
N ALA A 94 17.57 -13.61 3.14
CA ALA A 94 18.82 -13.60 3.92
C ALA A 94 20.09 -13.77 3.08
N ASN A 95 19.99 -14.23 1.83
CA ASN A 95 21.12 -14.45 0.94
C ASN A 95 21.46 -13.16 0.17
N GLY A 96 22.11 -12.20 0.84
CA GLY A 96 22.46 -10.90 0.26
C GLY A 96 23.30 -11.01 -1.03
N VAL A 97 24.24 -11.96 -1.09
CA VAL A 97 25.13 -12.16 -2.25
C VAL A 97 24.34 -12.54 -3.50
N LEU A 98 23.33 -13.39 -3.36
CA LEU A 98 22.44 -13.73 -4.48
C LEU A 98 21.70 -12.50 -4.98
N TRP A 99 21.05 -11.77 -4.07
CA TRP A 99 20.22 -10.61 -4.44
C TRP A 99 21.05 -9.48 -5.03
N GLU A 100 22.29 -9.29 -4.56
CA GLU A 100 23.26 -8.38 -5.17
C GLU A 100 23.60 -8.78 -6.60
N ARG A 101 23.90 -10.06 -6.86
CA ARG A 101 24.18 -10.56 -8.21
C ARG A 101 22.98 -10.41 -9.16
N LEU A 102 21.77 -10.67 -8.66
CA LEU A 102 20.54 -10.46 -9.42
C LEU A 102 20.31 -8.97 -9.68
N SER A 103 20.62 -8.11 -8.72
CA SER A 103 20.51 -6.66 -8.85
C SER A 103 21.47 -6.12 -9.91
N CYS A 104 22.75 -6.49 -9.86
CA CYS A 104 23.74 -6.11 -10.87
C CYS A 104 23.32 -6.57 -12.28
N ARG A 105 22.75 -7.78 -12.40
CA ARG A 105 22.25 -8.25 -13.69
C ARG A 105 21.01 -7.48 -14.14
N ALA A 106 20.10 -7.16 -13.22
CA ALA A 106 18.92 -6.36 -13.51
C ALA A 106 19.28 -4.93 -13.94
N GLN A 107 20.30 -4.32 -13.34
CA GLN A 107 20.86 -3.04 -13.75
C GLN A 107 21.39 -3.11 -15.19
N ALA A 108 22.21 -4.12 -15.49
CA ALA A 108 22.78 -4.29 -16.83
C ALA A 108 21.74 -4.51 -17.93
N LEU A 109 20.62 -5.16 -17.60
CA LEU A 109 19.52 -5.41 -18.53
C LEU A 109 18.44 -4.33 -18.51
N ALA A 110 18.48 -3.35 -17.59
CA ALA A 110 17.40 -2.39 -17.40
C ALA A 110 16.96 -1.68 -18.70
N PRO A 111 17.87 -1.24 -19.61
CA PRO A 111 17.48 -0.62 -20.87
C PRO A 111 16.72 -1.56 -21.83
N ASP A 112 16.93 -2.88 -21.71
CA ASP A 112 16.29 -3.90 -22.55
C ASP A 112 14.97 -4.41 -21.95
N LEU A 113 14.61 -4.01 -20.73
CA LEU A 113 13.38 -4.43 -20.07
C LEU A 113 12.21 -3.56 -20.51
N THR A 114 11.08 -4.21 -20.83
CA THR A 114 9.81 -3.48 -20.93
C THR A 114 9.40 -2.93 -19.57
N ALA A 115 8.55 -1.89 -19.55
CA ALA A 115 8.04 -1.29 -18.31
C ALA A 115 7.40 -2.31 -17.36
N ARG A 116 6.66 -3.28 -17.92
CA ARG A 116 6.06 -4.39 -17.17
C ARG A 116 7.10 -5.33 -16.56
N GLU A 117 8.14 -5.67 -17.30
CA GLU A 117 9.23 -6.51 -16.81
C GLU A 117 10.03 -5.80 -15.72
N LEU A 118 10.28 -4.50 -15.89
CA LEU A 118 10.90 -3.66 -14.89
C LEU A 118 10.06 -3.62 -13.60
N CYS A 119 8.74 -3.41 -13.71
CA CYS A 119 7.84 -3.50 -12.55
C CYS A 119 7.93 -4.85 -11.85
N ARG A 120 7.87 -5.96 -12.61
CA ARG A 120 7.95 -7.32 -12.06
C ARG A 120 9.25 -7.52 -11.28
N ALA A 121 10.38 -7.11 -11.86
CA ALA A 121 11.68 -7.16 -11.19
C ALA A 121 11.67 -6.34 -9.89
N LEU A 122 11.29 -5.06 -9.95
CA LEU A 122 11.29 -4.15 -8.79
C LEU A 122 10.39 -4.65 -7.65
N PHE A 123 9.22 -5.21 -7.97
CA PHE A 123 8.36 -5.83 -6.94
C PHE A 123 8.98 -7.10 -6.34
N GLY A 124 9.69 -7.91 -7.13
CA GLY A 124 10.44 -9.05 -6.64
C GLY A 124 11.49 -8.66 -5.60
N PHE A 125 12.31 -7.64 -5.91
CA PHE A 125 13.28 -7.09 -4.94
C PHE A 125 12.60 -6.51 -3.70
N HIS A 126 11.49 -5.77 -3.87
CA HIS A 126 10.73 -5.23 -2.73
C HIS A 126 10.22 -6.32 -1.79
N ARG A 127 9.62 -7.39 -2.35
CA ARG A 127 9.10 -8.53 -1.56
C ARG A 127 10.20 -9.29 -0.83
N ALA A 128 11.37 -9.41 -1.46
CA ALA A 128 12.57 -9.94 -0.85
C ALA A 128 13.18 -9.02 0.22
N ARG A 129 12.65 -7.81 0.40
CA ARG A 129 13.18 -6.74 1.27
C ARG A 129 14.61 -6.35 0.92
N TYR A 130 14.99 -6.54 -0.34
CA TYR A 130 16.28 -6.12 -0.86
C TYR A 130 16.11 -4.75 -1.53
N ARG A 131 16.87 -3.76 -1.05
CA ARG A 131 16.82 -2.39 -1.54
C ARG A 131 18.19 -2.03 -2.11
N ASP A 132 18.22 -1.73 -3.40
CA ASP A 132 19.41 -1.28 -4.11
C ASP A 132 19.06 0.00 -4.88
N SER A 133 19.65 1.12 -4.45
CA SER A 133 19.44 2.42 -5.07
C SER A 133 19.97 2.48 -6.50
N SER A 134 21.03 1.74 -6.83
CA SER A 134 21.61 1.71 -8.19
C SER A 134 20.67 1.01 -9.17
N LEU A 135 19.98 -0.05 -8.73
CA LEU A 135 18.91 -0.68 -9.51
C LEU A 135 17.74 0.27 -9.75
N LEU A 136 17.32 1.00 -8.71
CA LEU A 136 16.23 1.96 -8.83
C LEU A 136 16.59 3.13 -9.75
N GLN A 137 17.84 3.58 -9.71
CA GLN A 137 18.36 4.58 -10.64
C GLN A 137 18.40 4.04 -12.07
N ALA A 138 18.96 2.85 -12.30
CA ALA A 138 18.99 2.23 -13.63
C ALA A 138 17.59 2.02 -14.21
N ALA A 139 16.62 1.68 -13.37
CA ALA A 139 15.21 1.60 -13.75
C ALA A 139 14.64 2.97 -14.17
N CYS A 140 14.97 4.04 -13.44
CA CYS A 140 14.58 5.40 -13.79
C CYS A 140 15.22 5.86 -15.10
N ASP A 141 16.51 5.56 -15.28
CA ASP A 141 17.26 5.90 -16.50
C ASP A 141 16.67 5.15 -17.70
N ALA A 142 16.36 3.85 -17.59
CA ALA A 142 15.73 3.08 -18.66
C ALA A 142 14.37 3.65 -19.10
N VAL A 143 13.59 4.21 -18.17
CA VAL A 143 12.30 4.87 -18.49
C VAL A 143 12.50 6.22 -19.19
N LEU A 144 13.63 6.89 -18.93
CA LEU A 144 13.95 8.22 -19.45
C LEU A 144 14.82 8.20 -20.72
N THR A 145 15.52 7.11 -21.02
CA THR A 145 16.46 7.01 -22.15
C THR A 145 15.71 6.74 -23.46
N ASP A 146 16.22 7.26 -24.58
CA ASP A 146 15.73 7.05 -25.95
C ASP A 146 14.20 7.14 -26.11
N ARG A 147 13.71 8.38 -26.26
CA ARG A 147 12.28 8.76 -26.35
C ARG A 147 11.53 8.45 -25.04
N PRO A 148 11.64 9.35 -24.05
CA PRO A 148 11.08 9.17 -22.72
C PRO A 148 9.63 8.66 -22.71
N GLY A 149 9.42 7.49 -22.13
CA GLY A 149 8.10 6.87 -22.00
C GLY A 149 7.40 6.54 -23.33
N GLN A 150 8.12 6.40 -24.45
CA GLN A 150 7.50 5.94 -25.69
C GLN A 150 6.95 4.53 -25.51
N GLY A 151 5.66 4.34 -25.83
CA GLY A 151 4.98 3.05 -25.67
C GLY A 151 4.54 2.72 -24.24
N LEU A 152 4.82 3.59 -23.27
CA LEU A 152 4.36 3.41 -21.89
C LEU A 152 2.87 3.71 -21.78
N THR A 153 2.08 2.71 -21.41
CA THR A 153 0.65 2.89 -21.12
C THR A 153 0.44 3.58 -19.77
N ALA A 154 -0.73 4.22 -19.57
CA ALA A 154 -1.07 4.83 -18.29
C ALA A 154 -1.07 3.80 -17.14
N HIS A 155 -1.56 2.58 -17.39
CA HIS A 155 -1.51 1.49 -16.43
C HIS A 155 -0.07 1.12 -16.03
N GLU A 156 0.85 1.00 -16.99
CA GLU A 156 2.26 0.72 -16.68
C GLU A 156 2.93 1.87 -15.94
N ALA A 157 2.57 3.12 -16.24
CA ALA A 157 3.05 4.27 -15.50
C ALA A 157 2.63 4.23 -14.02
N VAL A 158 1.38 3.87 -13.75
CA VAL A 158 0.86 3.64 -12.40
C VAL A 158 1.61 2.51 -11.69
N LEU A 159 1.88 1.39 -12.38
CA LEU A 159 2.61 0.27 -11.79
C LEU A 159 4.07 0.63 -11.46
N LEU A 160 4.74 1.41 -12.31
CA LEU A 160 6.10 1.90 -12.06
C LEU A 160 6.11 2.85 -10.86
N LEU A 161 5.19 3.82 -10.80
CA LEU A 161 5.04 4.72 -9.64
C LEU A 161 4.76 3.93 -8.36
N LYS A 162 3.90 2.90 -8.43
CA LYS A 162 3.63 2.00 -7.30
C LYS A 162 4.92 1.30 -6.87
N ALA A 163 5.70 0.74 -7.80
CA ALA A 163 6.96 0.06 -7.49
C ALA A 163 7.97 1.00 -6.81
N LEU A 164 8.19 2.20 -7.37
CA LEU A 164 9.08 3.22 -6.78
C LEU A 164 8.61 3.64 -5.38
N SER A 165 7.30 3.82 -5.19
CA SER A 165 6.71 4.18 -3.89
C SER A 165 6.92 3.11 -2.81
N LYS A 166 6.95 1.82 -3.20
CA LYS A 166 7.20 0.71 -2.28
C LYS A 166 8.65 0.68 -1.81
N HIS A 167 9.56 1.16 -2.64
CA HIS A 167 10.97 1.36 -2.28
C HIS A 167 11.22 2.69 -1.59
N GLY A 168 10.24 3.62 -1.56
CA GLY A 168 10.44 4.97 -1.06
C GLY A 168 11.54 5.71 -1.83
N PHE A 169 11.57 5.51 -3.16
CA PHE A 169 12.55 6.10 -4.05
C PHE A 169 11.90 7.19 -4.90
N VAL A 170 12.39 8.42 -4.76
CA VAL A 170 11.86 9.60 -5.45
C VAL A 170 12.91 10.07 -6.45
N HIS A 171 12.63 9.90 -7.73
CA HIS A 171 13.40 10.50 -8.82
C HIS A 171 12.49 11.45 -9.60
N VAL A 172 12.63 12.74 -9.32
CA VAL A 172 11.75 13.83 -9.74
C VAL A 172 11.40 13.78 -11.24
N PRO A 173 12.37 13.68 -12.18
CA PRO A 173 12.07 13.62 -13.62
C PRO A 173 11.24 12.40 -14.01
N THR A 174 11.54 11.24 -13.43
CA THR A 174 10.79 10.00 -13.71
C THR A 174 9.38 10.10 -13.13
N VAL A 175 9.23 10.60 -11.91
CA VAL A 175 7.90 10.82 -11.30
C VAL A 175 7.06 11.74 -12.18
N ASP A 176 7.62 12.85 -12.68
CA ASP A 176 6.89 13.75 -13.56
C ASP A 176 6.47 13.09 -14.86
N LEU A 177 7.38 12.38 -15.53
CA LEU A 177 7.05 11.65 -16.76
C LEU A 177 5.90 10.66 -16.53
N LEU A 178 5.97 9.87 -15.46
CA LEU A 178 4.97 8.85 -15.14
C LEU A 178 3.61 9.46 -14.76
N LEU A 179 3.61 10.62 -14.08
CA LEU A 179 2.38 11.36 -13.78
C LEU A 179 1.77 11.96 -15.04
N GLY A 180 2.58 12.51 -15.94
CA GLY A 180 2.12 13.02 -17.24
C GLY A 180 1.45 11.91 -18.06
N ARG A 181 2.09 10.73 -18.15
CA ARG A 181 1.51 9.55 -18.83
C ARG A 181 0.24 9.04 -18.17
N SER A 182 0.20 9.02 -16.83
CA SER A 182 -1.02 8.67 -16.08
C SER A 182 -2.16 9.63 -16.36
N GLN A 183 -1.86 10.93 -16.49
CA GLN A 183 -2.85 11.97 -16.79
C GLN A 183 -3.36 11.87 -18.23
N GLU A 184 -2.47 11.66 -19.21
CA GLU A 184 -2.83 11.50 -20.64
C GLU A 184 -3.82 10.34 -20.86
N GLY A 185 -3.65 9.23 -20.13
CA GLY A 185 -4.50 8.04 -20.26
C GLY A 185 -5.47 7.83 -19.11
N ILE A 186 -5.86 8.87 -18.38
CA ILE A 186 -6.70 8.75 -17.17
C ILE A 186 -8.04 8.03 -17.43
N GLU A 187 -8.61 8.21 -18.61
CA GLU A 187 -9.88 7.58 -19.01
C GLU A 187 -9.79 6.06 -19.11
N THR A 188 -8.58 5.53 -19.31
CA THR A 188 -8.32 4.08 -19.41
C THR A 188 -8.02 3.44 -18.05
N LEU A 189 -7.83 4.25 -16.99
CA LEU A 189 -7.46 3.74 -15.68
C LEU A 189 -8.65 3.09 -14.97
N THR A 190 -8.41 1.90 -14.42
CA THR A 190 -9.37 1.26 -13.52
C THR A 190 -9.34 1.92 -12.15
N VAL A 191 -10.39 1.74 -11.35
CA VAL A 191 -10.42 2.19 -9.95
C VAL A 191 -9.27 1.60 -9.10
N ALA A 192 -8.78 0.40 -9.44
CA ALA A 192 -7.62 -0.21 -8.79
C ALA A 192 -6.32 0.53 -9.17
N ASP A 193 -6.17 0.94 -10.43
CA ASP A 193 -5.03 1.76 -10.87
C ASP A 193 -5.05 3.13 -10.17
N ILE A 194 -6.22 3.75 -10.09
CA ILE A 194 -6.40 5.03 -9.38
C ILE A 194 -6.02 4.88 -7.90
N SER A 195 -6.46 3.81 -7.25
CA SER A 195 -6.08 3.47 -5.86
C SER A 195 -4.57 3.36 -5.71
N HIS A 196 -3.91 2.60 -6.58
CA HIS A 196 -2.46 2.43 -6.57
C HIS A 196 -1.70 3.74 -6.81
N LEU A 197 -2.17 4.57 -7.75
CA LEU A 197 -1.56 5.86 -8.07
C LEU A 197 -1.65 6.82 -6.88
N LEU A 198 -2.85 7.00 -6.32
CA LEU A 198 -3.06 7.88 -5.17
C LEU A 198 -2.29 7.40 -3.93
N ALA A 199 -2.24 6.08 -3.69
CA ALA A 199 -1.41 5.52 -2.63
C ALA A 199 0.09 5.74 -2.87
N ALA A 200 0.56 5.66 -4.12
CA ALA A 200 1.94 5.93 -4.49
C ALA A 200 2.31 7.41 -4.24
N LEU A 201 1.44 8.34 -4.65
CA LEU A 201 1.59 9.77 -4.44
C LEU A 201 1.75 10.14 -2.95
N VAL A 202 0.90 9.56 -2.10
CA VAL A 202 0.99 9.75 -0.63
C VAL A 202 2.29 9.18 -0.05
N ARG A 203 2.74 8.01 -0.52
CA ARG A 203 3.97 7.35 -0.02
C ARG A 203 5.25 8.06 -0.45
N LEU A 204 5.26 8.61 -1.67
CA LEU A 204 6.39 9.37 -2.20
C LEU A 204 6.47 10.79 -1.63
N ASP A 205 5.45 11.24 -0.90
CA ASP A 205 5.37 12.57 -0.28
C ASP A 205 5.58 13.68 -1.33
N VAL A 206 4.94 13.52 -2.50
CA VAL A 206 4.95 14.51 -3.60
C VAL A 206 3.64 15.30 -3.77
N PRO A 207 2.85 15.61 -2.71
CA PRO A 207 1.59 16.34 -2.89
C PRO A 207 1.80 17.75 -3.44
N GLN A 208 2.98 18.36 -3.22
CA GLN A 208 3.35 19.66 -3.76
C GLN A 208 3.32 19.70 -5.31
N ARG A 209 3.53 18.55 -5.96
CA ARG A 209 3.45 18.44 -7.43
C ARG A 209 2.00 18.48 -7.94
N LEU A 210 1.06 18.20 -7.05
CA LEU A 210 -0.38 18.13 -7.31
C LEU A 210 -1.11 19.39 -6.82
N ASP A 211 -0.38 20.34 -6.23
CA ASP A 211 -0.95 21.62 -5.81
C ASP A 211 -1.25 22.50 -7.03
N GLU A 212 -2.04 23.57 -6.83
CA GLU A 212 -2.45 24.52 -7.88
C GLU A 212 -1.29 25.14 -8.66
N THR A 213 -0.11 25.22 -8.05
CA THR A 213 1.12 25.75 -8.67
C THR A 213 2.01 24.66 -9.27
N GLY A 214 1.64 23.40 -9.06
CA GLY A 214 2.37 22.24 -9.56
C GLY A 214 2.08 21.95 -11.04
N PRO A 215 2.83 21.02 -11.65
CA PRO A 215 2.62 20.62 -13.05
C PRO A 215 1.28 19.90 -13.28
N TYR A 216 0.65 19.36 -12.23
CA TYR A 216 -0.55 18.52 -12.34
C TYR A 216 -1.66 18.95 -11.35
N PRO A 217 -2.13 20.21 -11.41
CA PRO A 217 -2.98 20.80 -10.37
C PRO A 217 -4.35 20.13 -10.21
N ASP A 218 -4.91 19.61 -11.31
CA ASP A 218 -6.24 18.99 -11.31
C ASP A 218 -6.21 17.46 -11.25
N LEU A 219 -5.03 16.84 -11.22
CA LEU A 219 -4.91 15.39 -11.39
C LEU A 219 -5.63 14.64 -10.26
N THR A 220 -5.47 15.08 -9.01
CA THR A 220 -6.14 14.48 -7.85
C THR A 220 -7.66 14.55 -7.98
N ALA A 221 -8.20 15.71 -8.38
CA ALA A 221 -9.63 15.90 -8.58
C ALA A 221 -10.17 14.97 -9.68
N LYS A 222 -9.49 14.93 -10.85
CA LYS A 222 -9.86 14.06 -11.97
C LYS A 222 -9.82 12.57 -11.58
N LEU A 223 -8.83 12.15 -10.79
CA LEU A 223 -8.72 10.77 -10.30
C LEU A 223 -9.88 10.40 -9.36
N PHE A 224 -10.25 11.26 -8.41
CA PHE A 224 -11.41 10.99 -7.54
C PHE A 224 -12.74 11.03 -8.30
N LEU A 225 -12.88 11.91 -9.29
CA LEU A 225 -14.05 11.93 -10.16
C LEU A 225 -14.19 10.61 -10.93
N ALA A 226 -13.11 10.12 -11.54
CA ALA A 226 -13.07 8.85 -12.25
C ALA A 226 -13.33 7.66 -11.31
N ALA A 227 -12.72 7.64 -10.13
CA ALA A 227 -12.94 6.60 -9.13
C ALA A 227 -14.40 6.57 -8.66
N LYS A 228 -15.02 7.73 -8.44
CA LYS A 228 -16.43 7.85 -8.06
C LYS A 228 -17.36 7.29 -9.14
N ALA A 229 -17.10 7.59 -10.41
CA ALA A 229 -17.90 7.09 -11.54
C ALA A 229 -17.88 5.55 -11.63
N GLN A 230 -16.78 4.91 -11.20
CA GLN A 230 -16.63 3.45 -11.21
C GLN A 230 -17.15 2.75 -9.94
N LEU A 231 -17.52 3.48 -8.89
CA LEU A 231 -17.91 2.89 -7.59
C LEU A 231 -19.09 1.90 -7.68
N SER A 232 -20.03 2.12 -8.61
CA SER A 232 -21.23 1.30 -8.78
C SER A 232 -21.09 0.20 -9.82
N THR A 233 -20.13 0.30 -10.73
CA THR A 233 -20.03 -0.55 -11.93
C THR A 233 -18.85 -1.51 -11.88
N ALA A 234 -17.75 -1.13 -11.22
CA ALA A 234 -16.56 -1.95 -11.12
C ALA A 234 -16.51 -2.71 -9.78
N TYR A 235 -16.04 -3.95 -9.82
CA TYR A 235 -15.63 -4.64 -8.61
C TYR A 235 -14.38 -3.95 -8.04
N LEU A 236 -14.47 -3.52 -6.79
CA LEU A 236 -13.38 -2.88 -6.06
C LEU A 236 -13.07 -3.69 -4.80
N PRO A 237 -11.87 -4.28 -4.69
CA PRO A 237 -11.45 -4.94 -3.47
C PRO A 237 -11.61 -4.02 -2.25
N PRO A 238 -12.09 -4.51 -1.09
CA PRO A 238 -12.30 -3.68 0.09
C PRO A 238 -11.06 -2.90 0.53
N ALA A 239 -9.87 -3.50 0.37
CA ALA A 239 -8.60 -2.87 0.68
C ALA A 239 -8.30 -1.65 -0.21
N ASP A 240 -8.57 -1.74 -1.52
CA ASP A 240 -8.35 -0.65 -2.47
C ASP A 240 -9.30 0.51 -2.20
N LEU A 241 -10.57 0.22 -1.89
CA LEU A 241 -11.52 1.24 -1.46
C LEU A 241 -11.06 1.95 -0.18
N THR A 242 -10.53 1.20 0.78
CA THR A 242 -9.95 1.80 2.00
C THR A 242 -8.72 2.65 1.68
N GLN A 243 -7.86 2.21 0.75
CA GLN A 243 -6.69 2.99 0.31
C GLN A 243 -7.11 4.32 -0.35
N LEU A 244 -8.16 4.31 -1.18
CA LEU A 244 -8.73 5.53 -1.76
C LEU A 244 -9.25 6.50 -0.70
N CYS A 245 -9.97 6.00 0.31
CA CYS A 245 -10.42 6.84 1.42
C CYS A 245 -9.25 7.47 2.18
N VAL A 246 -8.23 6.67 2.49
CA VAL A 246 -7.03 7.16 3.19
C VAL A 246 -6.28 8.18 2.35
N ALA A 247 -6.18 7.97 1.03
CA ALA A 247 -5.57 8.94 0.13
C ALA A 247 -6.37 10.25 0.09
N ALA A 248 -7.71 10.19 0.05
CA ALA A 248 -8.55 11.38 0.10
C ALA A 248 -8.31 12.20 1.37
N ALA A 249 -8.12 11.54 2.51
CA ALA A 249 -7.84 12.18 3.80
C ALA A 249 -6.44 12.79 3.92
N LEU A 250 -5.46 12.29 3.15
CA LEU A 250 -4.05 12.70 3.26
C LEU A 250 -3.60 13.67 2.16
N LEU A 251 -4.29 13.70 1.03
CA LEU A 251 -4.04 14.66 -0.05
C LEU A 251 -4.80 15.98 0.20
N ARG A 252 -4.47 17.02 -0.57
CA ARG A 252 -5.17 18.30 -0.50
C ARG A 252 -6.68 18.08 -0.71
N PRO A 253 -7.55 18.62 0.17
CA PRO A 253 -8.98 18.47 0.00
C PRO A 253 -9.49 19.09 -1.29
N THR A 254 -10.27 18.32 -2.05
CA THR A 254 -10.95 18.75 -3.28
C THR A 254 -12.45 18.45 -3.17
N GLN A 255 -13.26 19.07 -4.02
CA GLN A 255 -14.69 18.81 -4.05
C GLN A 255 -14.99 17.37 -4.50
N GLU A 256 -14.17 16.84 -5.42
CA GLU A 256 -14.25 15.48 -5.95
C GLU A 256 -13.90 14.46 -4.88
N SER A 257 -12.82 14.69 -4.10
CA SER A 257 -12.45 13.81 -2.99
C SER A 257 -13.51 13.83 -1.87
N SER A 258 -14.09 15.00 -1.57
CA SER A 258 -15.22 15.12 -0.63
C SER A 258 -16.43 14.31 -1.11
N SER A 259 -16.83 14.52 -2.37
CA SER A 259 -17.98 13.84 -2.96
C SER A 259 -17.78 12.33 -3.07
N PHE A 260 -16.55 11.89 -3.37
CA PHE A 260 -16.16 10.48 -3.33
C PHE A 260 -16.30 9.90 -1.92
N LEU A 261 -15.67 10.53 -0.91
CA LEU A 261 -15.73 10.06 0.47
C LEU A 261 -17.17 9.98 0.99
N ALA A 262 -17.99 11.02 0.77
CA ALA A 262 -19.40 11.01 1.15
C ALA A 262 -20.16 9.84 0.53
N ALA A 263 -19.94 9.56 -0.77
CA ALA A 263 -20.55 8.40 -1.44
C ALA A 263 -20.10 7.06 -0.83
N VAL A 264 -18.81 6.92 -0.47
CA VAL A 264 -18.29 5.71 0.17
C VAL A 264 -18.85 5.52 1.58
N ILE A 265 -18.93 6.59 2.37
CA ILE A 265 -19.48 6.54 3.74
C ILE A 265 -20.98 6.23 3.71
N ALA A 266 -21.75 6.83 2.80
CA ALA A 266 -23.17 6.50 2.64
C ALA A 266 -23.41 5.01 2.36
N ARG A 267 -22.52 4.36 1.58
CA ARG A 267 -22.61 2.92 1.30
C ARG A 267 -22.39 2.03 2.52
N LEU A 268 -21.75 2.52 3.58
CA LEU A 268 -21.58 1.74 4.81
C LEU A 268 -22.92 1.41 5.47
N LYS A 269 -23.97 2.22 5.27
CA LYS A 269 -25.34 1.96 5.74
C LYS A 269 -25.81 0.54 5.36
N GLY A 270 -25.54 0.11 4.12
CA GLY A 270 -25.92 -1.21 3.61
C GLY A 270 -24.82 -2.27 3.66
N ALA A 271 -23.55 -1.88 3.87
CA ALA A 271 -22.39 -2.75 3.70
C ALA A 271 -21.57 -3.00 4.99
N ALA A 272 -21.94 -2.40 6.13
CA ALA A 272 -21.19 -2.51 7.38
C ALA A 272 -21.00 -3.97 7.85
N MET A 273 -22.00 -4.83 7.64
CA MET A 273 -21.95 -6.24 8.07
C MET A 273 -21.02 -7.11 7.22
N VAL A 274 -20.80 -6.77 5.94
CA VAL A 274 -19.98 -7.57 5.02
C VAL A 274 -18.57 -7.02 4.84
N THR A 275 -18.36 -5.75 5.14
CA THR A 275 -17.04 -5.10 5.07
C THR A 275 -16.19 -5.52 6.28
N PRO A 276 -14.91 -5.85 6.15
CA PRO A 276 -14.05 -6.12 7.30
C PRO A 276 -14.09 -4.97 8.33
N PRO A 277 -14.19 -5.23 9.65
CA PRO A 277 -14.43 -4.18 10.65
C PRO A 277 -13.32 -3.11 10.64
N LYS A 278 -12.07 -3.55 10.47
CA LYS A 278 -10.91 -2.67 10.31
C LYS A 278 -11.03 -1.70 9.13
N ASP A 279 -11.60 -2.16 8.01
CA ASP A 279 -11.81 -1.31 6.82
C ASP A 279 -12.92 -0.30 7.08
N VAL A 280 -14.02 -0.70 7.74
CA VAL A 280 -15.10 0.21 8.16
C VAL A 280 -14.53 1.35 9.03
N VAL A 281 -13.78 1.00 10.07
CA VAL A 281 -13.16 1.97 10.98
C VAL A 281 -12.19 2.89 10.22
N SER A 282 -11.34 2.33 9.36
CA SER A 282 -10.37 3.11 8.59
C SER A 282 -11.05 4.12 7.65
N ARG A 283 -12.17 3.75 7.03
CA ARG A 283 -12.93 4.66 6.14
C ARG A 283 -13.57 5.80 6.92
N LEU A 284 -14.15 5.54 8.09
CA LEU A 284 -14.75 6.57 8.94
C LEU A 284 -13.70 7.55 9.46
N LEU A 285 -12.56 7.04 9.93
CA LEU A 285 -11.46 7.90 10.35
C LEU A 285 -10.88 8.71 9.19
N SER A 286 -10.90 8.17 7.96
CA SER A 286 -10.51 8.94 6.77
C SER A 286 -11.47 10.11 6.54
N ALA A 287 -12.78 9.90 6.67
CA ALA A 287 -13.77 10.98 6.57
C ALA A 287 -13.60 12.03 7.68
N LYS A 288 -13.38 11.59 8.93
CA LYS A 288 -13.09 12.49 10.06
C LYS A 288 -11.82 13.32 9.82
N ALA A 289 -10.72 12.67 9.43
CA ALA A 289 -9.45 13.34 9.15
C ALA A 289 -9.55 14.32 7.97
N PHE A 290 -10.38 14.02 6.97
CA PHE A 290 -10.69 14.94 5.88
C PHE A 290 -11.44 16.19 6.36
N ASP A 291 -12.47 16.03 7.20
CA ASP A 291 -13.20 17.17 7.77
C ASP A 291 -12.32 18.01 8.70
N GLU A 292 -11.41 17.39 9.43
CA GLU A 292 -10.40 18.09 10.24
C GLU A 292 -9.39 18.86 9.38
N SER A 293 -8.92 18.28 8.27
CA SER A 293 -7.98 18.95 7.37
C SER A 293 -8.60 20.16 6.68
N LEU A 294 -9.90 20.09 6.36
CA LEU A 294 -10.66 21.25 5.86
C LEU A 294 -10.72 22.41 6.86
N ARG A 295 -10.89 22.12 8.16
CA ARG A 295 -10.90 23.18 9.20
C ARG A 295 -9.55 23.85 9.39
N GLY A 296 -8.46 23.11 9.14
CA GLY A 296 -7.10 23.61 9.22
C GLY A 296 -6.58 24.28 7.94
N ALA A 297 -7.30 24.16 6.82
CA ALA A 297 -6.93 24.77 5.56
C ALA A 297 -7.10 26.30 5.62
N ALA A 298 -6.20 27.03 4.97
CA ALA A 298 -6.33 28.48 4.82
C ALA A 298 -7.68 28.83 4.14
N PRO A 299 -8.30 29.98 4.47
CA PRO A 299 -9.56 30.42 3.87
C PRO A 299 -9.39 30.69 2.37
N GLY A 300 -9.45 29.63 1.57
CA GLY A 300 -9.05 29.63 0.16
C GLY A 300 -9.38 28.37 -0.63
N THR A 301 -10.01 27.35 -0.04
CA THR A 301 -10.67 26.25 -0.78
C THR A 301 -12.19 26.48 -0.84
N PRO A 302 -12.68 27.51 -1.55
CA PRO A 302 -14.10 27.79 -1.65
C PRO A 302 -14.82 26.60 -2.30
N GLY A 303 -15.87 26.12 -1.64
CA GLY A 303 -16.78 25.14 -2.21
C GLY A 303 -16.57 23.68 -1.79
N VAL A 304 -15.46 23.33 -1.12
CA VAL A 304 -15.28 21.97 -0.60
C VAL A 304 -16.14 21.77 0.65
N ARG A 305 -17.12 20.87 0.57
CA ARG A 305 -18.01 20.58 1.69
C ARG A 305 -17.42 19.51 2.62
N PRO A 306 -17.53 19.66 3.96
CA PRO A 306 -17.27 18.56 4.89
C PRO A 306 -18.16 17.35 4.59
N ILE A 307 -17.64 16.15 4.82
CA ILE A 307 -18.35 14.88 4.64
C ILE A 307 -19.59 14.83 5.52
N ALA A 308 -19.47 15.24 6.79
CA ALA A 308 -20.60 15.32 7.71
C ALA A 308 -21.72 16.22 7.17
N SER A 309 -21.37 17.36 6.58
CA SER A 309 -22.32 18.28 5.97
C SER A 309 -22.92 17.73 4.67
N ALA A 310 -22.14 17.00 3.88
CA ALA A 310 -22.60 16.39 2.62
C ALA A 310 -23.62 15.25 2.84
N LEU A 311 -23.48 14.50 3.93
CA LEU A 311 -24.43 13.45 4.33
C LEU A 311 -25.70 14.02 4.99
N GLY A 312 -25.60 15.19 5.60
CA GLY A 312 -26.65 15.76 6.45
C GLY A 312 -26.77 15.03 7.80
N PRO A 313 -27.51 15.61 8.76
CA PRO A 313 -27.63 15.04 10.11
C PRO A 313 -28.29 13.66 10.10
N ASP A 314 -29.36 13.49 9.33
CA ASP A 314 -30.09 12.23 9.25
C ASP A 314 -29.23 11.13 8.60
N GLY A 315 -28.62 11.43 7.46
CA GLY A 315 -27.75 10.48 6.75
C GLY A 315 -26.52 10.07 7.56
N LEU A 316 -25.91 11.02 8.28
CA LEU A 316 -24.81 10.75 9.19
C LEU A 316 -25.28 9.86 10.37
N GLY A 317 -26.42 10.17 10.98
CA GLY A 317 -27.00 9.38 12.07
C GLY A 317 -27.29 7.95 11.66
N GLU A 318 -27.87 7.74 10.47
CA GLU A 318 -28.13 6.41 9.91
C GLU A 318 -26.84 5.61 9.69
N VAL A 319 -25.80 6.22 9.12
CA VAL A 319 -24.51 5.56 8.91
C VAL A 319 -23.86 5.21 10.25
N CYS A 320 -23.81 6.14 11.20
CA CYS A 320 -23.24 5.91 12.53
C CYS A 320 -23.97 4.78 13.25
N TRP A 321 -25.31 4.76 13.21
CA TRP A 321 -26.11 3.70 13.81
C TRP A 321 -25.86 2.34 13.16
N ALA A 322 -25.84 2.28 11.82
CA ALA A 322 -25.60 1.04 11.07
C ALA A 322 -24.20 0.48 11.34
N VAL A 323 -23.19 1.35 11.34
CA VAL A 323 -21.80 1.00 11.67
C VAL A 323 -21.70 0.53 13.11
N ALA A 324 -22.20 1.30 14.08
CA ALA A 324 -22.10 0.96 15.51
C ALA A 324 -22.77 -0.38 15.80
N SER A 325 -23.95 -0.61 15.22
CA SER A 325 -24.67 -1.88 15.32
C SER A 325 -23.89 -3.04 14.69
N GLY A 326 -23.32 -2.82 13.50
CA GLY A 326 -22.55 -3.84 12.79
C GLY A 326 -21.24 -4.19 13.49
N LEU A 327 -20.49 -3.19 13.94
CA LEU A 327 -19.25 -3.36 14.71
C LEU A 327 -19.53 -3.99 16.08
N GLY A 328 -20.62 -3.60 16.77
CA GLY A 328 -21.02 -4.18 18.05
C GLY A 328 -21.26 -5.69 17.96
N ARG A 329 -21.91 -6.16 16.89
CA ARG A 329 -22.11 -7.60 16.62
C ARG A 329 -20.83 -8.35 16.28
N ARG A 330 -19.80 -7.63 15.82
CA ARG A 330 -18.50 -8.16 15.36
C ARG A 330 -17.35 -7.72 16.24
N ALA A 331 -17.63 -7.32 17.49
CA ALA A 331 -16.63 -6.73 18.38
C ALA A 331 -15.46 -7.69 18.66
N ALA A 332 -15.71 -9.00 18.62
CA ALA A 332 -14.67 -10.03 18.78
C ALA A 332 -13.62 -10.04 17.65
N GLU A 333 -13.91 -9.45 16.49
CA GLU A 333 -12.97 -9.33 15.36
C GLU A 333 -12.05 -8.11 15.49
N LEU A 334 -12.33 -7.22 16.44
CA LEU A 334 -11.55 -5.99 16.64
C LEU A 334 -10.44 -6.23 17.66
N ASP A 335 -9.21 -5.86 17.28
CA ASP A 335 -8.14 -5.72 18.26
C ASP A 335 -8.36 -4.46 19.13
N PRO A 336 -7.79 -4.37 20.34
CA PRO A 336 -8.02 -3.23 21.22
C PRO A 336 -7.72 -1.86 20.58
N PRO A 337 -6.62 -1.69 19.80
CA PRO A 337 -6.39 -0.44 19.08
C PRO A 337 -7.51 -0.08 18.08
N THR A 338 -8.02 -1.06 17.33
CA THR A 338 -9.09 -0.82 16.36
C THR A 338 -10.43 -0.51 17.06
N SER A 339 -10.68 -1.09 18.24
CA SER A 339 -11.87 -0.75 19.04
C SER A 339 -11.85 0.70 19.54
N VAL A 340 -10.71 1.19 20.04
CA VAL A 340 -10.57 2.60 20.45
C VAL A 340 -10.75 3.51 19.25
N ALA A 341 -10.12 3.17 18.12
CA ALA A 341 -10.22 3.89 16.87
C ALA A 341 -11.67 3.92 16.34
N ALA A 342 -12.46 2.86 16.54
CA ALA A 342 -13.87 2.81 16.19
C ALA A 342 -14.70 3.79 17.03
N CYS A 343 -14.47 3.83 18.34
CA CYS A 343 -15.14 4.80 19.22
C CYS A 343 -14.79 6.24 18.84
N GLU A 344 -13.51 6.51 18.55
CA GLU A 344 -13.06 7.83 18.09
C GLU A 344 -13.67 8.24 16.75
N ALA A 345 -13.89 7.28 15.85
CA ALA A 345 -14.48 7.54 14.54
C ALA A 345 -15.99 7.83 14.61
N LEU A 346 -16.69 7.25 15.59
CA LEU A 346 -18.13 7.39 15.79
C LEU A 346 -18.51 8.61 16.64
N ALA A 347 -17.61 9.07 17.52
CA ALA A 347 -17.78 10.24 18.37
C ALA A 347 -17.46 11.54 17.63
#